data_AF-A0A9X2GJJ3-F1
#
_entry.id   AF-A0A9X2GJJ3-F1
#
_cell.length_a   1.000
_cell.length_b   1.000
_cell.length_c   1.000
_cell.angle_alpha   90.00
_cell.angle_beta   90.00
_cell.angle_gamma   90.00
#
_symmetry.space_group_name_H-M   'P 1'
#
loop_
_entity.id
_entity.type
_entity.pdbx_description
1 polymer ?
#
loop_
_entity_poly.entity_id
_entity_poly.type
_entity_poly.pdbx_seq_one_letter_code
_entity_poly.pdbx_strand_id
1 'polypeptide(L)'
;MGHSYGGAVVTNAAADPDVKALVYVSAFIPDQSETVFGLATENEGSKISPDTIKTVPLPSGDADVYLRPENFTDIFSADLPRSTSALLAVTQRPVTYSALNEPSGTPAWKTVPSWALVSRDDHAIPLQTQRFMTARAKSRTVEVTGSHAALISKPGTVASLVETAARATD
;
A
#
# COMPACT_ATOMS: atom_id res chain seq x y z
N MET A 1 -8.08 -3.38 7.79
CA MET A 1 -6.92 -3.89 7.02
C MET A 1 -6.82 -3.08 5.73
N GLY A 2 -5.62 -2.71 5.31
CA GLY A 2 -5.38 -1.91 4.10
C GLY A 2 -4.18 -2.43 3.31
N HIS A 3 -4.36 -2.53 1.99
CA HIS A 3 -3.29 -2.83 1.02
C HIS A 3 -2.92 -1.56 0.25
N SER A 4 -1.64 -1.37 -0.07
CA SER A 4 -1.18 -0.21 -0.86
C SER A 4 -1.65 1.13 -0.28
N TYR A 5 -2.29 1.98 -1.09
CA TYR A 5 -2.98 3.21 -0.66
C TYR A 5 -3.99 2.99 0.47
N GLY A 6 -4.64 1.83 0.52
CA GLY A 6 -5.56 1.46 1.59
C GLY A 6 -4.91 1.47 2.98
N GLY A 7 -3.58 1.34 3.07
CA GLY A 7 -2.85 1.57 4.32
C GLY A 7 -2.97 3.01 4.84
N ALA A 8 -2.83 4.00 3.96
CA ALA A 8 -3.04 5.40 4.32
C ALA A 8 -4.50 5.65 4.72
N VAL A 9 -5.46 5.04 4.01
CA VAL A 9 -6.89 5.14 4.35
C VAL A 9 -7.16 4.62 5.77
N VAL A 10 -6.75 3.39 6.09
CA VAL A 10 -7.00 2.84 7.43
C VAL A 10 -6.19 3.55 8.51
N THR A 11 -5.02 4.10 8.18
CA THR A 11 -4.23 4.92 9.11
C THR A 11 -5.00 6.16 9.57
N ASN A 12 -5.80 6.77 8.67
CA ASN A 12 -6.55 7.99 8.95
C ASN A 12 -7.97 7.72 9.46
N ALA A 13 -8.60 6.62 9.05
CA ALA A 13 -9.98 6.31 9.42
C ALA A 13 -10.12 5.61 10.79
N ALA A 14 -9.05 4.99 11.29
CA ALA A 14 -9.13 4.08 12.43
C ALA A 14 -8.91 4.72 13.81
N ALA A 15 -9.18 6.02 13.96
CA ALA A 15 -9.23 6.67 15.27
C ALA A 15 -10.51 6.32 16.07
N ASP A 16 -11.30 5.37 15.58
CA ASP A 16 -12.53 4.88 16.18
C ASP A 16 -12.23 3.86 17.31
N PRO A 17 -12.83 3.99 18.51
CA PRO A 17 -12.60 3.09 19.65
C PRO A 17 -13.00 1.62 19.40
N ASP A 18 -13.81 1.35 18.38
CA ASP A 18 -14.21 0.00 17.99
C ASP A 18 -13.11 -0.70 17.16
N VAL A 19 -12.12 0.03 16.64
CA VAL A 19 -10.99 -0.57 15.93
C VAL A 19 -9.97 -1.13 16.93
N LYS A 20 -9.84 -2.47 16.94
CA LYS A 20 -8.92 -3.18 17.83
C LYS A 20 -7.53 -3.44 17.25
N ALA A 21 -7.41 -3.48 15.92
CA ALA A 21 -6.15 -3.79 15.25
C ALA A 21 -6.06 -3.17 13.84
N LEU A 22 -4.84 -2.77 13.47
CA LEU A 22 -4.49 -2.36 12.11
C LEU A 22 -3.69 -3.45 11.42
N VAL A 23 -4.04 -3.77 10.18
CA VAL A 23 -3.28 -4.72 9.36
C VAL A 23 -2.93 -4.03 8.04
N TYR A 24 -1.64 -3.93 7.78
CA TYR A 24 -1.05 -3.34 6.58
C TYR A 24 -0.49 -4.45 5.69
N VAL A 25 -0.83 -4.47 4.42
CA VAL A 25 -0.31 -5.47 3.46
C VAL A 25 0.34 -4.74 2.31
N SER A 26 1.67 -4.77 2.19
CA SER A 26 2.41 -4.05 1.12
C SER A 26 1.91 -2.61 0.97
N ALA A 27 1.78 -1.90 2.10
CA ALA A 27 0.96 -0.70 2.22
C ALA A 27 1.75 0.51 2.71
N PHE A 28 1.24 1.69 2.38
CA PHE A 28 1.73 2.94 2.95
C PHE A 28 1.25 3.08 4.41
N ILE A 29 2.15 3.49 5.31
CA ILE A 29 1.87 3.71 6.74
C ILE A 29 2.38 5.12 7.10
N PRO A 30 1.70 6.18 6.62
CA PRO A 30 2.16 7.55 6.80
C PRO A 30 2.12 7.97 8.28
N ASP A 31 3.04 8.86 8.66
CA ASP A 31 2.90 9.73 9.82
C ASP A 31 2.21 11.04 9.40
N GLN A 32 1.91 11.87 10.39
CA GLN A 32 1.27 13.15 10.17
C GLN A 32 2.03 14.02 9.17
N SER A 33 1.27 14.63 8.26
CA SER A 33 1.71 15.48 7.16
C SER A 33 2.45 14.78 6.03
N GLU A 34 2.71 13.47 6.09
CA GLU A 34 3.28 12.73 4.98
C GLU A 34 2.22 12.43 3.90
N THR A 35 2.65 12.37 2.65
CA THR A 35 1.81 12.01 1.51
C THR A 35 2.23 10.66 0.94
N VAL A 36 1.31 9.98 0.27
CA VAL A 36 1.59 8.67 -0.34
C VAL A 36 2.65 8.78 -1.42
N PHE A 37 2.59 9.80 -2.27
CA PHE A 37 3.65 10.04 -3.25
C PHE A 37 4.98 10.43 -2.62
N GLY A 38 4.97 11.25 -1.55
CA GLY A 38 6.20 11.57 -0.83
C GLY A 38 6.92 10.32 -0.37
N LEU A 39 6.20 9.41 0.29
CA LEU A 39 6.73 8.12 0.75
C LEU A 39 7.17 7.20 -0.39
N ALA A 40 6.42 7.14 -1.48
CA ALA A 40 6.76 6.31 -2.64
C ALA A 40 8.11 6.71 -3.26
N THR A 41 8.46 7.99 -3.18
CA THR A 41 9.70 8.55 -3.76
C THR A 41 10.82 8.84 -2.76
N GLU A 42 10.59 8.56 -1.47
CA GLU A 42 11.55 8.88 -0.39
C GLU A 42 12.85 8.05 -0.47
N ASN A 43 12.75 6.79 -0.89
CA ASN A 43 13.88 5.89 -1.07
C ASN A 43 13.96 5.39 -2.52
N GLU A 44 15.17 5.02 -2.96
CA GLU A 44 15.36 4.40 -4.27
C GLU A 44 14.61 3.05 -4.37
N GLY A 45 14.16 2.72 -5.58
CA GLY A 45 13.59 1.41 -5.91
C GLY A 45 12.14 1.44 -6.39
N SER A 46 11.41 2.55 -6.20
CA SER A 46 10.08 2.68 -6.80
C SER A 46 10.25 2.89 -8.30
N LYS A 47 9.48 2.14 -9.07
CA LYS A 47 9.36 2.29 -10.52
C LYS A 47 8.15 3.13 -10.90
N ILE A 48 7.42 3.68 -9.93
CA ILE A 48 6.37 4.66 -10.17
C ILE A 48 7.01 6.01 -10.50
N SER A 49 6.79 6.48 -11.71
CA SER A 49 7.32 7.74 -12.22
C SER A 49 6.36 8.33 -13.25
N PRO A 50 6.55 9.60 -13.69
CA PRO A 50 5.76 10.18 -14.78
C PRO A 50 5.73 9.34 -16.06
N ASP A 51 6.78 8.56 -16.33
CA ASP A 51 6.86 7.70 -17.51
C ASP A 51 6.05 6.42 -17.37
N THR A 52 5.83 5.93 -16.15
CA THR A 52 5.14 4.65 -15.90
C THR A 52 3.68 4.82 -15.49
N ILE A 53 3.24 6.05 -15.22
CA ILE A 53 1.85 6.39 -14.96
C ILE A 53 1.20 7.09 -16.15
N LYS A 54 -0.12 6.98 -16.23
CA LYS A 54 -0.96 7.80 -17.09
C LYS A 54 -1.88 8.65 -16.23
N THR A 55 -1.94 9.92 -16.58
CA THR A 55 -2.81 10.91 -15.95
C THR A 55 -3.96 11.25 -16.89
N VAL A 56 -5.19 11.30 -16.38
CA VAL A 56 -6.40 11.66 -17.13
C VAL A 56 -7.07 12.85 -16.44
N PRO A 57 -7.05 14.05 -17.05
CA PRO A 57 -7.68 15.23 -16.45
C PRO A 57 -9.17 15.03 -16.20
N LEU A 58 -9.64 15.54 -15.07
CA LEU A 58 -11.05 15.52 -14.66
C LEU A 58 -11.68 16.92 -14.78
N PRO A 59 -13.00 17.04 -15.01
CA PRO A 59 -13.69 18.34 -15.05
C PRO A 59 -13.57 19.16 -13.75
N SER A 60 -13.28 18.51 -12.62
CA SER A 60 -13.04 19.16 -11.33
C SER A 60 -11.73 19.96 -11.26
N GLY A 61 -10.85 19.83 -12.26
CA GLY A 61 -9.48 20.38 -12.23
C GLY A 61 -8.45 19.46 -11.56
N ASP A 62 -8.87 18.29 -11.06
CA ASP A 62 -8.00 17.21 -10.62
C ASP A 62 -7.67 16.27 -11.80
N ALA A 63 -7.00 15.16 -11.53
CA ALA A 63 -6.78 14.10 -12.51
C ALA A 63 -6.85 12.71 -11.91
N ASP A 64 -7.28 11.75 -12.71
CA ASP A 64 -7.15 10.33 -12.42
C ASP A 64 -5.74 9.84 -12.78
N VAL A 65 -5.18 8.96 -11.97
CA VAL A 65 -3.86 8.34 -12.16
C VAL A 65 -4.00 6.83 -12.14
N TYR A 66 -3.32 6.16 -13.06
CA TYR A 66 -3.16 4.70 -13.08
C TYR A 66 -1.81 4.31 -13.67
N LEU A 67 -1.35 3.10 -13.37
CA LEU A 67 -0.15 2.55 -14.01
C LEU A 67 -0.44 2.28 -15.48
N ARG A 68 0.50 2.61 -16.36
CA ARG A 68 0.41 2.19 -17.76
C ARG A 68 0.39 0.66 -17.84
N PRO A 69 -0.52 0.04 -18.63
CA PRO A 69 -0.65 -1.41 -18.70
C PRO A 69 0.67 -2.15 -18.99
N GLU A 70 1.53 -1.59 -19.84
CA GLU A 70 2.84 -2.11 -20.20
C GLU A 70 3.84 -2.16 -19.02
N ASN A 71 3.64 -1.32 -18.00
CA ASN A 71 4.48 -1.29 -16.81
C ASN A 71 3.86 -2.05 -15.62
N PHE A 72 2.56 -2.37 -15.68
CA PHE A 72 1.81 -2.92 -14.55
C PHE A 72 2.41 -4.22 -13.99
N THR A 73 2.83 -5.15 -14.85
CA THR A 73 3.40 -6.43 -14.39
C THR A 73 4.67 -6.20 -13.58
N ASP A 74 5.62 -5.43 -14.11
CA ASP A 74 6.91 -5.19 -13.44
C ASP A 74 6.75 -4.41 -12.13
N ILE A 75 5.86 -3.43 -12.10
CA ILE A 75 5.69 -2.56 -10.94
C ILE A 75 4.84 -3.22 -9.85
N PHE A 76 3.72 -3.84 -10.24
CA PHE A 76 2.67 -4.22 -9.31
C PHE A 76 2.59 -5.73 -9.05
N SER A 77 2.86 -6.57 -10.04
CA SER A 77 2.41 -7.98 -10.04
C SER A 77 3.40 -8.98 -10.63
N ALA A 78 4.70 -8.72 -10.44
CA ALA A 78 5.78 -9.47 -11.09
C ALA A 78 5.81 -10.98 -10.75
N ASP A 79 5.17 -11.38 -9.65
CA ASP A 79 5.08 -12.77 -9.17
C ASP A 79 3.73 -13.44 -9.47
N LEU A 80 2.85 -12.80 -10.24
CA LEU A 80 1.57 -13.38 -10.68
C LEU A 80 1.66 -14.02 -12.07
N PRO A 81 0.79 -15.01 -12.39
CA PRO A 81 0.64 -15.48 -13.76
C PRO A 81 0.34 -14.34 -14.72
N ARG A 82 0.92 -14.39 -15.92
CA ARG A 82 0.79 -13.33 -16.93
C ARG A 82 -0.66 -12.98 -17.26
N SER A 83 -1.54 -13.98 -17.36
CA SER A 83 -2.97 -13.78 -17.62
C SER A 83 -3.65 -13.00 -16.49
N THR A 84 -3.34 -13.32 -15.23
CA THR A 84 -3.83 -12.59 -14.06
C THR A 84 -3.31 -11.17 -14.04
N SER A 85 -2.01 -10.97 -14.27
CA SER A 85 -1.40 -9.63 -14.31
C SER A 85 -2.00 -8.77 -15.43
N ALA A 86 -2.19 -9.33 -16.63
CA ALA A 86 -2.82 -8.64 -17.75
C ALA A 86 -4.28 -8.25 -17.43
N LEU A 87 -5.04 -9.14 -16.80
CA LEU A 87 -6.40 -8.83 -16.35
C LEU A 87 -6.40 -7.67 -15.35
N LEU A 88 -5.56 -7.74 -14.32
CA LEU A 88 -5.45 -6.68 -13.31
C LEU A 88 -5.06 -5.33 -13.93
N ALA A 89 -4.13 -5.34 -14.89
CA ALA A 89 -3.67 -4.14 -15.58
C ALA A 89 -4.79 -3.42 -16.34
N VAL A 90 -5.71 -4.16 -16.98
CA VAL A 90 -6.82 -3.57 -17.73
C VAL A 90 -8.04 -3.27 -16.86
N THR A 91 -8.18 -3.92 -15.70
CA THR A 91 -9.29 -3.69 -14.76
C THR A 91 -8.94 -2.75 -13.61
N GLN A 92 -7.70 -2.26 -13.52
CA GLN A 92 -7.31 -1.32 -12.48
C GLN A 92 -8.22 -0.09 -12.51
N ARG A 93 -8.62 0.38 -11.33
CA ARG A 93 -9.35 1.63 -11.20
C ARG A 93 -8.37 2.76 -10.96
N PRO A 94 -8.64 3.96 -11.50
CA PRO A 94 -7.80 5.10 -11.21
C PRO A 94 -7.92 5.51 -9.73
N VAL A 95 -6.88 6.18 -9.25
CA VAL A 95 -6.88 6.95 -8.01
C VAL A 95 -6.73 8.43 -8.38
N THR A 96 -7.41 9.33 -7.67
CA THR A 96 -7.26 10.76 -7.93
C THR A 96 -5.86 11.22 -7.52
N TYR A 97 -5.27 12.10 -8.33
CA TYR A 97 -3.93 12.63 -8.12
C TYR A 97 -3.83 13.36 -6.77
N SER A 98 -4.87 14.12 -6.41
CA SER A 98 -4.99 14.76 -5.10
C SER A 98 -4.90 13.78 -3.93
N ALA A 99 -5.56 12.62 -4.01
CA ALA A 99 -5.57 11.63 -2.93
C ALA A 99 -4.18 11.05 -2.62
N LEU A 100 -3.27 11.04 -3.60
CA LEU A 100 -1.88 10.60 -3.41
C LEU A 100 -0.97 11.70 -2.85
N ASN A 101 -1.39 12.97 -2.95
CA ASN A 101 -0.67 14.15 -2.47
C ASN A 101 -1.30 14.76 -1.21
N GLU A 102 -2.42 14.24 -0.73
CA GLU A 102 -3.06 14.73 0.48
C GLU A 102 -2.20 14.40 1.71
N PRO A 103 -1.87 15.39 2.56
CA PRO A 103 -1.14 15.14 3.79
C PRO A 103 -1.96 14.30 4.77
N SER A 104 -1.36 13.24 5.31
CA SER A 104 -2.00 12.39 6.32
C SER A 104 -2.25 13.16 7.63
N GLY A 105 -3.34 12.83 8.31
CA GLY A 105 -3.64 13.32 9.66
C GLY A 105 -2.86 12.59 10.75
N THR A 106 -3.29 12.72 12.01
CA THR A 106 -2.72 11.98 13.13
C THR A 106 -2.93 10.48 12.92
N PRO A 107 -1.87 9.67 12.85
CA PRO A 107 -2.01 8.27 12.46
C PRO A 107 -2.55 7.39 13.59
N ALA A 108 -3.51 6.53 13.26
CA ALA A 108 -4.11 5.59 14.21
C ALA A 108 -3.11 4.58 14.80
N TRP A 109 -2.02 4.25 14.08
CA TRP A 109 -1.00 3.32 14.59
C TRP A 109 -0.25 3.82 15.83
N LYS A 110 -0.39 5.11 16.21
CA LYS A 110 0.14 5.64 17.47
C LYS A 110 -0.61 5.11 18.70
N THR A 111 -1.86 4.70 18.56
CA THR A 111 -2.72 4.24 19.67
C THR A 111 -3.28 2.84 19.44
N VAL A 112 -3.47 2.41 18.19
CA VAL A 112 -4.00 1.09 17.83
C VAL A 112 -2.84 0.15 17.46
N PRO A 113 -2.76 -1.05 18.06
CA PRO A 113 -1.76 -2.05 17.69
C PRO A 113 -1.79 -2.36 16.19
N SER A 114 -0.61 -2.58 15.59
CA SER A 114 -0.49 -2.79 14.15
C SER A 114 0.34 -4.02 13.77
N TRP A 115 -0.05 -4.61 12.65
CA TRP A 115 0.61 -5.73 11.97
C TRP A 115 0.89 -5.35 10.53
N ALA A 116 2.00 -5.84 9.99
CA ALA A 116 2.40 -5.54 8.64
C ALA A 116 2.92 -6.78 7.89
N LEU A 117 2.51 -6.92 6.63
CA LEU A 117 3.17 -7.79 5.67
C LEU A 117 4.01 -6.90 4.74
N VAL A 118 5.32 -7.17 4.70
CA VAL A 118 6.27 -6.47 3.84
C VAL A 118 6.60 -7.34 2.63
N SER A 119 6.42 -6.78 1.44
CA SER A 119 6.77 -7.42 0.16
C SER A 119 8.19 -7.06 -0.25
N ARG A 120 9.06 -8.06 -0.38
CA ARG A 120 10.50 -7.85 -0.65
C ARG A 120 10.82 -7.43 -2.08
N ASP A 121 9.98 -7.81 -3.05
CA ASP A 121 10.18 -7.57 -4.48
C ASP A 121 9.15 -6.54 -5.01
N ASP A 122 8.71 -5.65 -4.13
CA ASP A 122 7.76 -4.58 -4.43
C ASP A 122 8.46 -3.41 -5.13
N HIS A 123 8.04 -3.12 -6.36
CA HIS A 123 8.53 -2.01 -7.17
C HIS A 123 7.58 -0.80 -7.15
N ALA A 124 6.46 -0.86 -6.43
CA ALA A 124 5.61 0.30 -6.16
C ALA A 124 6.05 1.00 -4.88
N ILE A 125 6.25 0.25 -3.79
CA ILE A 125 6.75 0.74 -2.50
C ILE A 125 8.09 0.07 -2.21
N PRO A 126 9.21 0.81 -2.23
CA PRO A 126 10.53 0.23 -1.98
C PRO A 126 10.59 -0.54 -0.66
N LEU A 127 11.33 -1.65 -0.62
CA LEU A 127 11.53 -2.44 0.59
C LEU A 127 12.04 -1.59 1.76
N GLN A 128 12.96 -0.65 1.49
CA GLN A 128 13.48 0.24 2.51
C GLN A 128 12.38 1.16 3.07
N THR A 129 11.52 1.73 2.22
CA THR A 129 10.38 2.54 2.64
C THR A 129 9.41 1.71 3.48
N GLN A 130 9.06 0.49 3.06
CA GLN A 130 8.18 -0.40 3.84
C GLN A 130 8.77 -0.72 5.23
N ARG A 131 10.06 -1.05 5.32
CA ARG A 131 10.74 -1.31 6.60
C ARG A 131 10.81 -0.08 7.48
N PHE A 132 11.11 1.09 6.93
CA PHE A 132 11.11 2.35 7.66
C PHE A 132 9.75 2.62 8.30
N MET A 133 8.69 2.55 7.49
CA MET A 133 7.32 2.81 7.92
C MET A 133 6.86 1.83 9.01
N THR A 134 7.05 0.53 8.80
CA THR A 134 6.67 -0.52 9.77
C THR A 134 7.46 -0.45 11.07
N ALA A 135 8.76 -0.16 11.01
CA ALA A 135 9.60 0.03 12.20
C ALA A 135 9.16 1.25 13.01
N ARG A 136 8.89 2.39 12.36
CA ARG A 136 8.36 3.59 13.01
C ARG A 136 7.01 3.32 13.69
N ALA A 137 6.12 2.60 13.02
CA ALA A 137 4.82 2.21 13.56
C ALA A 137 4.89 1.10 14.61
N LYS A 138 6.08 0.54 14.88
CA LYS A 138 6.31 -0.60 15.77
C LYS A 138 5.40 -1.79 15.44
N SER A 139 5.13 -1.99 14.14
CA SER A 139 4.24 -3.04 13.67
C SER A 139 4.84 -4.43 13.87
N ARG A 140 4.02 -5.39 14.25
CA ARG A 140 4.38 -6.83 14.21
C ARG A 140 4.46 -7.25 12.75
N THR A 141 5.67 -7.50 12.27
CA THR A 141 5.95 -7.57 10.83
C THR A 141 6.30 -8.99 10.39
N VAL A 142 5.77 -9.40 9.23
CA VAL A 142 6.21 -10.57 8.47
C VAL A 142 6.70 -10.11 7.10
N GLU A 143 7.89 -10.55 6.69
CA GLU A 143 8.39 -10.29 5.34
C GLU A 143 8.19 -11.51 4.44
N VAL A 144 7.80 -11.27 3.20
CA VAL A 144 7.63 -12.31 2.17
C VAL A 144 8.36 -11.94 0.89
N THR A 145 8.92 -12.93 0.21
CA THR A 145 9.31 -12.79 -1.20
C THR A 145 8.04 -12.68 -2.03
N GLY A 146 7.92 -11.64 -2.84
CA GLY A 146 6.71 -11.31 -3.60
C GLY A 146 6.63 -9.84 -3.99
N SER A 147 5.83 -9.57 -5.01
CA SER A 147 5.61 -8.23 -5.55
C SER A 147 4.66 -7.40 -4.68
N HIS A 148 4.30 -6.20 -5.16
CA HIS A 148 3.26 -5.37 -4.54
C HIS A 148 1.91 -6.10 -4.42
N ALA A 149 1.64 -7.07 -5.30
CA ALA A 149 0.42 -7.87 -5.31
C ALA A 149 0.42 -9.03 -4.29
N ALA A 150 1.16 -8.94 -3.18
CA ALA A 150 1.17 -9.98 -2.15
C ALA A 150 -0.20 -10.26 -1.52
N LEU A 151 -1.13 -9.30 -1.59
CA LEU A 151 -2.55 -9.52 -1.26
C LEU A 151 -3.15 -10.69 -2.07
N ILE A 152 -2.71 -10.87 -3.31
CA ILE A 152 -3.18 -11.88 -4.26
C ILE A 152 -2.23 -13.09 -4.32
N SER A 153 -0.91 -12.85 -4.34
CA SER A 153 0.08 -13.92 -4.51
C SER A 153 0.38 -14.69 -3.21
N LYS A 154 0.10 -14.10 -2.04
CA LYS A 154 0.36 -14.67 -0.71
C LYS A 154 -0.90 -14.72 0.18
N PRO A 155 -2.05 -15.23 -0.33
CA PRO A 155 -3.33 -15.12 0.38
C PRO A 155 -3.32 -15.83 1.74
N GLY A 156 -2.61 -16.97 1.86
CA GLY A 156 -2.48 -17.70 3.12
C GLY A 156 -1.71 -16.90 4.18
N THR A 157 -0.62 -16.24 3.81
CA THR A 157 0.16 -15.40 4.75
C THR A 157 -0.65 -14.18 5.17
N VAL A 158 -1.38 -13.56 4.24
CA VAL A 158 -2.28 -12.44 4.56
C VAL A 158 -3.37 -12.87 5.54
N ALA A 159 -4.05 -13.98 5.27
CA ALA A 159 -5.10 -14.49 6.14
C ALA A 159 -4.56 -14.79 7.55
N SER A 160 -3.41 -15.48 7.63
CA SER A 160 -2.76 -15.77 8.90
C SER A 160 -2.38 -14.52 9.68
N LEU A 161 -1.90 -13.46 9.00
CA LEU A 161 -1.58 -12.19 9.63
C LEU A 161 -2.84 -11.51 10.20
N VAL A 162 -3.93 -11.48 9.42
CA VAL A 162 -5.22 -10.91 9.85
C VAL A 162 -5.77 -11.66 11.06
N GLU A 163 -5.78 -12.99 11.02
CA GLU A 163 -6.25 -13.79 12.14
C GLU A 163 -5.37 -13.63 13.40
N THR A 164 -4.05 -13.50 13.22
CA THR A 164 -3.13 -13.25 14.33
C THR A 164 -3.38 -11.88 14.95
N ALA A 165 -3.70 -10.87 14.13
CA ALA A 165 -4.07 -9.56 14.62
C ALA A 165 -5.37 -9.61 15.43
N ALA A 166 -6.41 -10.27 14.89
CA ALA A 166 -7.69 -10.43 15.58
C ALA A 166 -7.55 -11.14 16.93
N ARG A 167 -6.92 -12.33 16.96
CA ARG A 167 -6.74 -13.11 18.20
C ARG A 167 -5.92 -12.40 19.28
N ALA A 168 -5.08 -11.45 18.90
CA ALA A 168 -4.22 -10.73 19.84
C ALA A 168 -4.90 -9.50 20.46
N THR A 169 -6.09 -9.12 19.99
CA THR A 169 -6.81 -7.92 20.40
C THR A 169 -8.30 -8.15 20.72
N ASP A 170 -8.72 -9.42 20.70
CA ASP A 170 -10.00 -9.91 21.27
C ASP A 170 -10.01 -9.83 22.82
#